data_AF-A0A520JTZ1-F1
#
_entry.id   AF-A0A520JTZ1-F1
#
_cell.length_a   1.000
_cell.length_b   1.000
_cell.length_c   1.000
_cell.angle_alpha   90.00
_cell.angle_beta   90.00
_cell.angle_gamma   90.00
#
_symmetry.space_group_name_H-M   'P 1'
#
loop_
_entity.id
_entity.type
_entity.pdbx_description
1 polymer ?
#
loop_
_entity_poly.entity_id
_entity_poly.type
_entity_poly.pdbx_seq_one_letter_code
_entity_poly.pdbx_strand_id
1 'polypeptide(L)'
;SSNNNLTSNTINSNNNYGISMWSSSNNILYHNNLINNTNNNAYDTGTNQWNTSTVGNYYSDYTGSDNNSDGIGDTSYQIPGGSSIDYFPLMHPWEKTPLKGDLDDDFQITAKDAAIVLEIAVGSLPFDDAADVSGDGRVSSLDALIILQMVT
;
A
#
# COMPACT_ATOMS: atom_id res chain seq x y z
N SER A 1 -10.60 -19.49 -6.41
CA SER A 1 -9.93 -19.43 -5.08
C SER A 1 -10.72 -18.56 -4.14
N SER A 2 -10.62 -18.79 -2.83
CA SER A 2 -11.35 -18.03 -1.82
C SER A 2 -10.51 -17.74 -0.60
N ASN A 3 -10.87 -16.69 0.15
CA ASN A 3 -10.22 -16.28 1.40
C ASN A 3 -8.73 -15.89 1.24
N ASN A 4 -8.42 -15.11 0.20
CA ASN A 4 -7.07 -14.57 -0.03
C ASN A 4 -7.07 -13.05 0.12
N ASN A 5 -5.92 -12.50 0.54
CA ASN A 5 -5.64 -11.07 0.56
C ASN A 5 -4.64 -10.73 -0.53
N LEU A 6 -5.00 -9.82 -1.43
CA LEU A 6 -4.11 -9.30 -2.46
C LEU A 6 -3.92 -7.82 -2.20
N THR A 7 -2.76 -7.44 -1.67
CA THR A 7 -2.48 -6.05 -1.30
C THR A 7 -1.07 -5.65 -1.71
N SER A 8 -0.89 -4.35 -1.99
CA SER A 8 0.42 -3.73 -2.21
C SER A 8 1.18 -4.30 -3.42
N ASN A 9 0.45 -4.72 -4.45
CA ASN A 9 1.05 -5.18 -5.72
C ASN A 9 1.01 -4.08 -6.78
N THR A 10 2.00 -4.06 -7.66
CA THR A 10 1.98 -3.25 -8.88
C THR A 10 1.76 -4.15 -10.08
N ILE A 11 0.63 -3.96 -10.76
CA ILE A 11 0.20 -4.72 -11.93
C ILE A 11 0.10 -3.77 -13.11
N ASN A 12 1.14 -3.77 -13.95
CA ASN A 12 1.27 -2.82 -15.03
C ASN A 12 1.40 -3.47 -16.41
N SER A 13 0.92 -2.76 -17.43
CA SER A 13 1.21 -3.03 -18.84
C SER A 13 0.94 -4.47 -19.31
N ASN A 14 -0.08 -5.12 -18.75
CA ASN A 14 -0.51 -6.42 -19.24
C ASN A 14 -1.36 -6.26 -20.50
N ASN A 15 -1.16 -7.18 -21.45
CA ASN A 15 -1.85 -7.18 -22.74
C ASN A 15 -3.35 -7.51 -22.66
N ASN A 16 -3.86 -7.87 -21.48
CA ASN A 16 -5.25 -8.24 -21.27
C ASN A 16 -5.76 -7.55 -20.00
N TYR A 17 -6.01 -8.29 -18.93
CA TYR A 17 -6.46 -7.75 -17.65
C TYR A 17 -5.27 -7.55 -16.70
N GLY A 18 -5.37 -6.59 -15.79
CA GLY A 18 -4.43 -6.49 -14.66
C GLY A 18 -4.69 -7.61 -13.65
N ILE A 19 -5.72 -7.47 -12.82
CA ILE A 19 -6.19 -8.54 -11.93
C ILE A 19 -7.49 -9.12 -12.48
N SER A 20 -7.55 -10.44 -12.67
CA SER A 20 -8.75 -11.16 -13.13
C SER A 20 -9.23 -12.19 -12.11
N MET A 21 -10.49 -12.08 -11.71
CA MET A 21 -11.14 -12.93 -10.71
C MET A 21 -12.26 -13.75 -11.36
N TRP A 22 -11.99 -15.04 -11.55
CA TRP A 22 -12.90 -15.98 -12.23
C TRP A 22 -13.53 -16.94 -11.24
N SER A 23 -14.85 -16.83 -11.04
CA SER A 23 -15.59 -17.70 -10.11
C SER A 23 -14.92 -17.83 -8.73
N SER A 24 -14.28 -16.76 -8.27
CA SER A 24 -13.63 -16.65 -6.97
C SER A 24 -14.53 -15.89 -6.00
N SER A 25 -14.37 -16.14 -4.71
CA SER A 25 -15.22 -15.52 -3.69
C SER A 25 -14.46 -15.23 -2.41
N ASN A 26 -14.91 -14.24 -1.64
CA ASN A 26 -14.35 -13.90 -0.34
C ASN A 26 -12.85 -13.57 -0.39
N ASN A 27 -12.38 -12.93 -1.45
CA ASN A 27 -11.03 -12.36 -1.49
C ASN A 27 -11.12 -10.86 -1.22
N ILE A 28 -10.09 -10.30 -0.58
CA ILE A 28 -10.00 -8.87 -0.28
C ILE A 28 -8.80 -8.28 -1.03
N LEU A 29 -9.06 -7.23 -1.82
CA LEU A 29 -8.08 -6.58 -2.68
C LEU A 29 -8.06 -5.07 -2.38
N TYR A 30 -6.93 -4.54 -1.94
CA TYR A 30 -6.76 -3.11 -1.64
C TYR A 30 -5.29 -2.73 -1.79
N HIS A 31 -4.97 -1.43 -1.90
CA HIS A 31 -3.59 -0.93 -2.07
C HIS A 31 -2.84 -1.51 -3.28
N ASN A 32 -3.53 -2.00 -4.31
CA ASN A 32 -2.88 -2.44 -5.54
C ASN A 32 -2.85 -1.30 -6.56
N ASN A 33 -1.80 -1.27 -7.37
CA ASN A 33 -1.60 -0.32 -8.45
C ASN A 33 -1.86 -1.00 -9.79
N LEU A 34 -3.03 -0.77 -10.38
CA LEU A 34 -3.42 -1.35 -11.67
C LEU A 34 -3.24 -0.31 -12.78
N ILE A 35 -2.15 -0.46 -13.55
CA ILE A 35 -1.65 0.61 -14.43
C ILE A 35 -1.58 0.15 -15.88
N ASN A 36 -2.34 0.81 -16.75
CA ASN A 36 -2.26 0.67 -18.21
C ASN A 36 -2.38 -0.78 -18.69
N ASN A 37 -3.34 -1.54 -18.15
CA ASN A 37 -3.65 -2.87 -18.64
C ASN A 37 -4.67 -2.78 -19.78
N THR A 38 -4.38 -3.43 -20.91
CA THR A 38 -5.00 -3.12 -22.22
C THR A 38 -6.51 -3.29 -22.27
N ASN A 39 -7.05 -4.38 -21.75
CA ASN A 39 -8.50 -4.64 -21.81
C ASN A 39 -9.21 -4.00 -20.63
N ASN A 40 -8.80 -4.35 -19.40
CA ASN A 40 -9.26 -3.68 -18.19
C ASN A 40 -8.18 -3.75 -17.11
N ASN A 41 -8.14 -2.74 -16.25
CA ASN A 41 -7.29 -2.79 -15.06
C ASN A 41 -7.71 -3.93 -14.12
N ALA A 42 -9.02 -4.08 -13.89
CA ALA A 42 -9.59 -5.16 -13.11
C ALA A 42 -10.73 -5.86 -13.85
N TYR A 43 -10.93 -7.14 -13.56
CA TYR A 43 -12.06 -7.92 -14.07
C TYR A 43 -12.51 -8.94 -13.02
N ASP A 44 -13.79 -8.99 -12.69
CA ASP A 44 -14.33 -9.87 -11.65
C ASP A 44 -15.70 -10.42 -12.02
N THR A 45 -15.80 -11.74 -12.13
CA THR A 45 -17.07 -12.49 -12.33
C THR A 45 -17.54 -13.17 -11.05
N GLY A 46 -16.77 -13.05 -9.98
CA GLY A 46 -17.00 -13.66 -8.68
C GLY A 46 -17.67 -12.72 -7.68
N THR A 47 -17.41 -12.98 -6.40
CA THR A 47 -17.93 -12.18 -5.29
C THR A 47 -16.79 -11.82 -4.35
N ASN A 48 -16.06 -10.76 -4.67
CA ASN A 48 -14.86 -10.32 -3.97
C ASN A 48 -15.00 -8.87 -3.49
N GLN A 49 -14.18 -8.50 -2.51
CA GLN A 49 -14.12 -7.14 -1.98
C GLN A 49 -12.92 -6.43 -2.58
N TRP A 50 -13.16 -5.33 -3.31
CA TRP A 50 -12.11 -4.53 -3.96
C TRP A 50 -11.71 -3.30 -3.14
N ASN A 51 -12.15 -3.25 -1.89
CA ASN A 51 -11.74 -2.22 -0.94
C ASN A 51 -11.96 -2.72 0.49
N THR A 52 -11.27 -2.09 1.43
CA THR A 52 -11.58 -2.15 2.85
C THR A 52 -12.69 -1.13 3.19
N SER A 53 -13.01 -0.94 4.47
CA SER A 53 -13.96 0.10 4.88
C SER A 53 -13.45 1.53 4.67
N THR A 54 -12.17 1.73 4.35
CA THR A 54 -11.56 3.07 4.27
C THR A 54 -10.71 3.31 3.03
N VAL A 55 -10.33 2.26 2.28
CA VAL A 55 -9.38 2.40 1.16
C VAL A 55 -9.48 1.24 0.18
N GLY A 56 -9.34 1.54 -1.10
CA GLY A 56 -9.39 0.63 -2.23
C GLY A 56 -8.07 0.54 -2.98
N ASN A 57 -8.14 0.51 -4.30
CA ASN A 57 -7.01 0.34 -5.21
C ASN A 57 -6.83 1.55 -6.12
N TYR A 58 -5.64 1.68 -6.70
CA TYR A 58 -5.39 2.65 -7.76
C TYR A 58 -5.63 2.01 -9.14
N TYR A 59 -6.38 2.72 -9.99
CA TYR A 59 -6.62 2.33 -11.37
C TYR A 59 -6.23 3.48 -12.29
N SER A 60 -5.36 3.22 -13.28
CA SER A 60 -4.89 4.28 -14.19
C SER A 60 -5.96 4.89 -15.08
N ASP A 61 -7.12 4.26 -15.19
CA ASP A 61 -8.29 4.71 -15.95
C ASP A 61 -9.38 5.30 -15.04
N TYR A 62 -9.16 5.38 -13.73
CA TYR A 62 -10.07 6.03 -12.81
C TYR A 62 -10.06 7.55 -13.03
N THR A 63 -11.25 8.12 -13.23
CA THR A 63 -11.46 9.54 -13.57
C THR A 63 -12.49 10.21 -12.66
N GLY A 64 -12.79 9.59 -11.52
CA GLY A 64 -13.72 10.15 -10.54
C GLY A 64 -13.17 11.36 -9.80
N SER A 65 -14.03 12.01 -9.01
CA SER A 65 -13.68 13.19 -8.22
C SER A 65 -13.23 12.83 -6.82
N ASP A 66 -12.37 13.67 -6.25
CA ASP A 66 -12.02 13.72 -4.83
C ASP A 66 -12.28 15.16 -4.37
N ASN A 67 -13.47 15.39 -3.79
CA ASN A 67 -13.95 16.72 -3.43
C ASN A 67 -13.43 17.20 -2.08
N ASN A 68 -13.03 16.27 -1.20
CA ASN A 68 -12.48 16.58 0.12
C ASN A 68 -10.94 16.60 0.13
N SER A 69 -10.29 16.21 -0.98
CA SER A 69 -8.84 16.20 -1.19
C SER A 69 -8.09 15.31 -0.20
N ASP A 70 -8.68 14.17 0.16
CA ASP A 70 -8.06 13.19 1.06
C ASP A 70 -7.24 12.10 0.32
N GLY A 71 -7.22 12.15 -1.02
CA GLY A 71 -6.53 11.18 -1.87
C GLY A 71 -7.36 9.94 -2.20
N ILE A 72 -8.60 9.87 -1.72
CA ILE A 72 -9.58 8.82 -2.00
C ILE A 72 -10.68 9.41 -2.89
N GLY A 73 -11.04 8.67 -3.93
CA GLY A 73 -12.12 9.04 -4.83
C GLY A 73 -13.49 8.92 -4.19
N ASP A 74 -14.30 9.98 -4.29
CA ASP A 74 -15.71 10.00 -3.87
C ASP A 74 -16.62 9.19 -4.82
N THR A 75 -16.15 8.93 -6.05
CA THR A 75 -16.90 8.16 -7.05
C THR A 75 -16.43 6.72 -7.04
N SER A 76 -17.34 5.78 -6.72
CA SER A 76 -17.01 4.35 -6.77
C SER A 76 -16.57 3.90 -8.17
N TYR A 77 -15.62 2.98 -8.24
CA TYR A 77 -15.15 2.35 -9.49
C TYR A 77 -15.81 0.97 -9.66
N GLN A 78 -16.59 0.81 -10.74
CA GLN A 78 -17.26 -0.46 -11.06
C GLN A 78 -16.26 -1.44 -11.67
N ILE A 79 -16.19 -2.66 -11.15
CA ILE A 79 -15.32 -3.71 -11.70
C ILE A 79 -16.07 -4.47 -12.80
N PRO A 80 -15.58 -4.45 -14.06
CA PRO A 80 -16.22 -5.18 -15.16
C PRO A 80 -16.30 -6.69 -14.92
N GLY A 81 -17.31 -7.34 -15.50
CA GLY A 81 -17.51 -8.81 -15.45
C GLY A 81 -18.59 -9.28 -14.48
N GLY A 82 -19.01 -8.43 -13.53
CA GLY A 82 -19.95 -8.81 -12.48
C GLY A 82 -20.53 -7.59 -11.77
N SER A 83 -20.80 -7.74 -10.47
CA SER A 83 -21.37 -6.69 -9.60
C SER A 83 -20.38 -6.17 -8.55
N SER A 84 -19.10 -6.51 -8.68
CA SER A 84 -18.06 -6.05 -7.75
C SER A 84 -17.76 -4.56 -7.96
N ILE A 85 -17.54 -3.84 -6.87
CA ILE A 85 -17.35 -2.39 -6.85
C ILE A 85 -16.20 -2.08 -5.88
N ASP A 86 -15.30 -1.18 -6.28
CA ASP A 86 -14.39 -0.49 -5.36
C ASP A 86 -15.04 0.85 -4.96
N TYR A 87 -15.38 0.99 -3.67
CA TYR A 87 -16.02 2.19 -3.13
C TYR A 87 -15.04 3.29 -2.70
N PHE A 88 -13.75 2.99 -2.61
CA PHE A 88 -12.73 3.91 -2.13
C PHE A 88 -11.49 3.90 -3.05
N PRO A 89 -11.65 4.11 -4.37
CA PRO A 89 -10.53 4.08 -5.30
C PRO A 89 -9.51 5.16 -4.95
N LEU A 90 -8.22 4.87 -5.10
CA LEU A 90 -7.16 5.83 -4.83
C LEU A 90 -7.00 6.81 -5.99
N MET A 91 -6.80 8.09 -5.68
CA MET A 91 -6.56 9.14 -6.68
C MET A 91 -5.15 9.05 -7.27
N HIS A 92 -4.20 8.48 -6.54
CA HIS A 92 -2.80 8.33 -6.91
C HIS A 92 -2.33 6.90 -6.64
N PRO A 93 -1.25 6.42 -7.29
CA PRO A 93 -0.68 5.12 -6.98
C PRO A 93 -0.44 4.96 -5.48
N TRP A 94 -0.81 3.79 -4.95
CA TRP A 94 -0.44 3.38 -3.60
C TRP A 94 1.07 3.32 -3.49
N GLU A 95 1.62 4.14 -2.62
CA GLU A 95 3.00 4.06 -2.19
C GLU A 95 3.01 3.51 -0.77
N LYS A 96 3.76 2.43 -0.54
CA LYS A 96 4.08 2.03 0.83
C LYS A 96 5.02 3.11 1.36
N THR A 97 4.48 4.08 2.08
CA THR A 97 5.29 5.08 2.78
C THR A 97 6.08 4.34 3.86
N PRO A 98 7.43 4.40 3.84
CA PRO A 98 8.23 3.89 4.95
C PRO A 98 7.75 4.56 6.23
N LEU A 99 7.37 3.75 7.22
CA LEU A 99 6.99 4.30 8.51
C LEU A 99 8.28 4.78 9.17
N LYS A 100 8.34 6.07 9.52
CA LYS A 100 9.53 6.63 10.17
C LYS A 100 9.79 5.85 11.47
N GLY A 101 10.98 5.27 11.60
CA GLY A 101 11.35 4.40 12.72
C GLY A 101 10.99 2.91 12.56
N ASP A 102 10.36 2.50 11.47
CA ASP A 102 10.24 1.10 11.03
C ASP A 102 11.31 0.86 9.95
N LEU A 103 12.34 0.11 10.32
CA LEU A 103 13.57 -0.07 9.55
C LEU A 103 13.66 -1.48 8.94
N ASP A 104 12.74 -2.38 9.30
CA ASP A 104 12.63 -3.70 8.71
C ASP A 104 11.36 -3.92 7.88
N ASP A 105 10.57 -2.85 7.69
CA ASP A 105 9.39 -2.78 6.83
C ASP A 105 8.24 -3.70 7.29
N ASP A 106 8.19 -4.09 8.56
CA ASP A 106 7.15 -4.96 9.12
C ASP A 106 5.91 -4.22 9.65
N PHE A 107 5.90 -2.88 9.54
CA PHE A 107 4.89 -1.95 10.03
C PHE A 107 4.77 -1.84 11.54
N GLN A 108 5.74 -2.33 12.30
CA GLN A 108 5.76 -2.27 13.75
C GLN A 108 7.03 -1.54 14.20
N ILE A 109 6.89 -0.55 15.09
CA ILE A 109 8.06 0.11 15.69
C ILE A 109 8.49 -0.71 16.90
N THR A 110 9.61 -1.43 16.77
CA THR A 110 10.10 -2.37 17.77
C THR A 110 11.56 -2.15 18.13
N ALA A 111 12.06 -2.93 19.10
CA ALA A 111 13.48 -2.93 19.45
C ALA A 111 14.38 -3.44 18.30
N LYS A 112 13.82 -4.12 17.30
CA LYS A 112 14.56 -4.58 16.12
C LYS A 112 14.96 -3.39 15.24
N ASP A 113 14.06 -2.42 15.08
CA ASP A 113 14.33 -1.19 14.34
C ASP A 113 15.42 -0.36 15.02
N ALA A 114 15.38 -0.28 16.36
CA ALA A 114 16.43 0.38 17.14
C ALA A 114 17.81 -0.28 16.93
N ALA A 115 17.86 -1.61 16.76
CA ALA A 115 19.12 -2.30 16.45
C ALA A 115 19.63 -1.93 15.05
N ILE A 116 18.75 -1.84 14.05
CA ILE A 116 19.11 -1.42 12.68
C ILE A 116 19.62 0.02 12.69
N VAL A 117 18.99 0.93 13.43
CA VAL A 117 19.47 2.31 13.60
C VAL A 117 20.89 2.35 14.17
N LEU A 118 21.22 1.50 15.14
CA LEU A 118 22.59 1.42 15.66
C LEU A 118 23.58 0.91 14.61
N GLU A 119 23.19 -0.06 13.77
CA GLU A 119 24.02 -0.54 12.65
C GLU A 119 24.28 0.56 11.61
N ILE A 120 23.27 1.39 11.31
CA ILE A 120 23.42 2.57 10.43
C ILE A 120 24.33 3.62 11.08
N ALA A 121 24.15 3.91 12.37
CA ALA A 121 24.94 4.90 13.11
C ALA A 121 26.43 4.56 13.16
N VAL A 122 26.79 3.26 13.18
CA VAL A 122 28.20 2.81 13.10
C VAL A 122 28.70 2.62 11.66
N GLY A 123 27.86 2.89 10.65
CA GLY A 123 28.20 2.77 9.23
C GLY A 123 28.28 1.32 8.74
N SER A 124 27.69 0.36 9.47
CA SER A 124 27.58 -1.04 9.03
C SER A 124 26.46 -1.24 7.99
N LEU A 125 25.47 -0.36 7.99
CA LEU A 125 24.39 -0.28 7.01
C LEU A 125 24.35 1.10 6.32
N PRO A 126 23.82 1.19 5.09
CA PRO A 126 23.63 2.47 4.40
C PRO A 126 22.69 3.38 5.18
N PHE A 127 22.83 4.69 4.99
CA PHE A 127 21.92 5.67 5.55
C PHE A 127 20.49 5.45 5.05
N ASP A 128 19.53 5.56 5.97
CA ASP A 128 18.10 5.48 5.74
C ASP A 128 17.42 6.69 6.37
N ASP A 129 16.59 7.41 5.61
CA ASP A 129 15.83 8.57 6.10
C ASP A 129 14.82 8.18 7.19
N ALA A 130 14.32 6.93 7.20
CA ALA A 130 13.43 6.43 8.23
C ALA A 130 14.15 6.28 9.58
N ALA A 131 15.48 6.15 9.59
CA ALA A 131 16.29 6.03 10.81
C ALA A 131 16.46 7.35 11.57
N ASP A 132 16.43 8.50 10.91
CA ASP A 132 16.56 9.83 11.55
C ASP A 132 15.23 10.26 12.18
N VAL A 133 14.76 9.50 13.19
CA VAL A 133 13.50 9.79 13.88
C VAL A 133 13.55 11.13 14.62
N SER A 134 14.73 11.58 15.05
CA SER A 134 14.91 12.89 15.70
C SER A 134 14.75 14.08 14.74
N GLY A 135 15.03 13.89 13.44
CA GLY A 135 14.97 14.92 12.40
C GLY A 135 16.14 15.90 12.44
N ASP A 136 17.29 15.49 12.97
CA ASP A 136 18.49 16.34 13.09
C ASP A 136 19.45 16.20 11.88
N GLY A 137 19.09 15.36 10.91
CA GLY A 137 19.86 15.06 9.71
C GLY A 137 20.98 14.05 9.94
N ARG A 138 21.01 13.36 11.08
CA ARG A 138 22.00 12.33 11.43
C ARG A 138 21.31 11.11 12.01
N VAL A 139 21.92 9.94 11.80
CA VAL A 139 21.49 8.71 12.44
C VAL A 139 22.45 8.38 13.56
N SER A 140 21.94 8.31 14.79
CA SER A 140 22.73 8.16 16.01
C SER A 140 22.05 7.26 17.05
N SER A 141 22.72 7.03 18.17
CA SER A 141 22.11 6.33 19.30
C SER A 141 20.92 7.08 19.92
N LEU A 142 20.77 8.39 19.65
CA LEU A 142 19.58 9.14 20.06
C LEU A 142 18.35 8.64 19.31
N ASP A 143 18.47 8.38 18.02
CA ASP A 143 17.39 7.87 17.18
C ASP A 143 16.96 6.47 17.63
N ALA A 144 17.92 5.60 17.93
CA ALA A 144 17.65 4.28 18.50
C ALA A 144 16.92 4.37 19.84
N LEU A 145 17.28 5.35 20.68
CA LEU A 145 16.60 5.59 21.95
C LEU A 145 15.15 6.07 21.74
N ILE A 146 14.93 6.97 20.78
CA ILE A 146 13.59 7.47 20.43
C ILE A 146 12.71 6.30 19.95
N ILE A 147 13.22 5.43 19.07
CA ILE A 147 12.51 4.21 18.65
C ILE A 147 12.14 3.36 19.87
N LEU A 148 13.08 3.09 20.78
CA LEU A 148 12.82 2.30 22.00
C LEU A 148 11.76 2.93 22.92
N GLN A 149 11.60 4.25 22.90
CA GLN A 149 10.55 4.96 23.64
C GLN A 149 9.19 4.94 22.95
N MET A 150 9.17 4.71 21.63
CA MET A 150 7.97 4.60 20.81
C MET A 150 7.43 3.17 20.70
N VAL A 151 8.18 2.16 21.16
CA VAL A 151 7.78 0.75 21.08
C VAL A 151 6.39 0.55 21.71
N THR A 152 5.47 0.03 20.90
CA THR A 152 4.09 -0.32 21.29
C THR A 152 3.93 -1.80 21.57
#